data_AF-A0A058Z3T2-F1
#
_entry.id   AF-A0A058Z3T2-F1
#
_cell.length_a   1.000
_cell.length_b   1.000
_cell.length_c   1.000
_cell.angle_alpha   90.00
_cell.angle_beta   90.00
_cell.angle_gamma   90.00
#
_symmetry.space_group_name_H-M   'P 1'
#
loop_
_entity.id
_entity.type
_entity.pdbx_description
1 polymer ?
#
loop_
_entity_poly.entity_id
_entity_poly.type
_entity_poly.pdbx_seq_one_letter_code
_entity_poly.pdbx_strand_id
1 'polypeptide(L)'
;MKEKNPLDLLPPSSFVLDNWKRFYSNNSEVDSIKYFWDNVDLEGYSLWLASYMDNHLLKQTFMTCNLINGLFQRSERARKYAFGSFVIFGEDNDSELFAIYLVRGQEIPFELSDAPDFESYVLKKLEINDETKALVNAFLTWDDSIEGCSFASITNKKFNEGKIFK
;
A
#
# COMPACT_ATOMS: atom_id res chain seq x y z
N MET A 1 -10.02 21.59 -22.61
CA MET A 1 -8.93 20.59 -22.51
C MET A 1 -8.86 20.16 -21.06
N LYS A 2 -8.90 18.84 -20.75
CA LYS A 2 -8.55 18.39 -19.40
C LYS A 2 -7.09 18.79 -19.16
N GLU A 3 -6.84 19.54 -18.10
CA GLU A 3 -5.48 19.88 -17.67
C GLU A 3 -4.72 18.57 -17.46
N LYS A 4 -3.48 18.49 -17.99
CA LYS A 4 -2.69 17.26 -17.86
C LYS A 4 -2.30 17.10 -16.39
N ASN A 5 -2.46 15.90 -15.87
CA ASN A 5 -2.07 15.59 -14.50
C ASN A 5 -0.54 15.78 -14.35
N PRO A 6 -0.04 16.43 -13.28
CA PRO A 6 1.40 16.60 -13.06
C PRO A 6 2.20 15.29 -13.12
N LEU A 7 1.61 14.17 -12.68
CA LEU A 7 2.22 12.85 -12.70
C LEU A 7 2.40 12.28 -14.12
N ASP A 8 1.57 12.72 -15.08
CA ASP A 8 1.73 12.36 -16.50
C ASP A 8 2.90 13.11 -17.16
N LEU A 9 3.46 14.14 -16.50
CA LEU A 9 4.58 14.93 -17.00
C LEU A 9 5.94 14.45 -16.47
N LEU A 10 5.95 13.49 -15.53
CA LEU A 10 7.16 12.92 -14.97
C LEU A 10 7.94 12.11 -16.04
N PRO A 11 9.29 12.02 -15.93
CA PRO A 11 10.10 11.22 -16.85
C PRO A 11 9.59 9.79 -16.96
N PRO A 12 9.51 9.18 -18.16
CA PRO A 12 8.91 7.87 -18.34
C PRO A 12 9.57 6.82 -17.44
N SER A 13 8.77 5.95 -16.84
CA SER A 13 9.22 4.82 -16.04
C SER A 13 9.14 3.54 -16.87
N SER A 14 10.12 2.65 -16.72
CA SER A 14 10.07 1.31 -17.33
C SER A 14 8.99 0.42 -16.69
N PHE A 15 8.66 0.69 -15.42
CA PHE A 15 7.60 0.00 -14.69
C PHE A 15 6.21 0.47 -15.11
N VAL A 16 5.39 -0.47 -15.58
CA VAL A 16 3.99 -0.25 -15.98
C VAL A 16 3.07 -0.74 -14.87
N LEU A 17 2.47 0.20 -14.14
CA LEU A 17 1.64 -0.11 -12.97
C LEU A 17 0.43 -1.01 -13.28
N ASP A 18 -0.21 -0.84 -14.44
CA ASP A 18 -1.35 -1.68 -14.83
C ASP A 18 -0.94 -3.14 -15.08
N ASN A 19 0.26 -3.37 -15.64
CA ASN A 19 0.80 -4.71 -15.81
C ASN A 19 1.08 -5.35 -14.45
N TRP A 20 1.65 -4.60 -13.52
CA TRP A 20 1.84 -5.04 -12.14
C TRP A 20 0.51 -5.46 -11.50
N LYS A 21 -0.50 -4.59 -11.50
CA LYS A 21 -1.81 -4.86 -10.91
C LYS A 21 -2.47 -6.10 -11.50
N ARG A 22 -2.36 -6.26 -12.83
CA ARG A 22 -2.86 -7.43 -13.54
C ARG A 22 -2.10 -8.69 -13.17
N PHE A 23 -0.77 -8.61 -13.07
CA PHE A 23 0.06 -9.74 -12.68
C PHE A 23 -0.25 -10.18 -11.25
N TYR A 24 -0.23 -9.24 -10.30
CA TYR A 24 -0.54 -9.46 -8.89
C TYR A 24 -1.93 -10.11 -8.68
N SER A 25 -2.91 -9.76 -9.51
CA SER A 25 -4.27 -10.30 -9.38
C SER A 25 -4.45 -11.73 -9.91
N ASN A 26 -3.54 -12.20 -10.76
CA ASN A 26 -3.72 -13.41 -11.56
C ASN A 26 -2.68 -14.49 -11.25
N ASN A 27 -1.67 -14.20 -10.41
CA ASN A 27 -0.56 -15.10 -10.12
C ASN A 27 -0.42 -15.28 -8.61
N SER A 28 0.41 -16.25 -8.22
CA SER A 28 0.70 -16.51 -6.81
C SER A 28 1.40 -15.33 -6.13
N GLU A 29 1.35 -15.32 -4.81
CA GLU A 29 2.02 -14.34 -3.95
C GLU A 29 3.54 -14.35 -4.20
N VAL A 30 4.14 -15.55 -4.32
CA VAL A 30 5.58 -15.74 -4.55
C VAL A 30 6.00 -15.21 -5.93
N ASP A 31 5.24 -15.56 -6.97
CA ASP A 31 5.51 -15.05 -8.32
C ASP A 31 5.34 -13.55 -8.39
N SER A 32 4.36 -13.01 -7.65
CA SER A 32 4.08 -11.58 -7.60
C SER A 32 5.21 -10.80 -6.91
N ILE A 33 5.76 -11.28 -5.79
CA ILE A 33 6.94 -10.67 -5.17
C ILE A 33 8.11 -10.64 -6.15
N LYS A 34 8.39 -11.77 -6.80
CA LYS A 34 9.48 -11.86 -7.77
C LYS A 34 9.29 -10.87 -8.91
N TYR A 35 8.10 -10.86 -9.53
CA TYR A 35 7.76 -9.92 -10.59
C TYR A 35 7.90 -8.48 -10.13
N PHE A 36 7.45 -8.14 -8.91
CA PHE A 36 7.56 -6.81 -8.37
C PHE A 36 9.02 -6.33 -8.35
N TRP A 37 9.91 -7.08 -7.70
CA TRP A 37 11.31 -6.66 -7.56
C TRP A 37 12.11 -6.71 -8.85
N ASP A 38 11.76 -7.60 -9.79
CA ASP A 38 12.41 -7.66 -11.10
C ASP A 38 12.05 -6.46 -12.00
N ASN A 39 10.91 -5.81 -11.75
CA ASN A 39 10.38 -4.78 -12.66
C ASN A 39 10.23 -3.40 -12.03
N VAL A 40 10.13 -3.28 -10.71
CA VAL A 40 9.85 -2.00 -10.04
C VAL A 40 10.96 -0.99 -10.33
N ASP A 41 10.54 0.18 -10.81
CA ASP A 41 11.40 1.32 -11.04
C ASP A 41 11.25 2.29 -9.86
N LEU A 42 12.18 2.26 -8.91
CA LEU A 42 12.17 3.09 -7.71
C LEU A 42 12.69 4.53 -7.93
N GLU A 43 13.19 4.84 -9.13
CA GLU A 43 13.42 6.22 -9.54
C GLU A 43 12.12 6.83 -10.05
N GLY A 44 11.33 6.03 -10.78
CA GLY A 44 10.01 6.40 -11.26
C GLY A 44 8.89 6.32 -10.21
N TYR A 45 9.01 5.46 -9.21
CA TYR A 45 8.01 5.24 -8.18
C TYR A 45 8.63 5.31 -6.78
N SER A 46 7.80 5.50 -5.77
CA SER A 46 8.23 5.44 -4.38
C SER A 46 7.31 4.56 -3.55
N LEU A 47 7.89 3.93 -2.53
CA LEU A 47 7.18 3.11 -1.56
C LEU A 47 6.98 3.89 -0.26
N TRP A 48 5.79 3.79 0.31
CA TRP A 48 5.41 4.50 1.53
C TRP A 48 4.71 3.55 2.48
N LEU A 49 5.07 3.62 3.76
CA LEU A 49 4.30 3.04 4.85
C LEU A 49 3.31 4.07 5.36
N ALA A 50 2.05 3.69 5.47
CA ALA A 50 0.97 4.46 6.08
C ALA A 50 0.56 3.78 7.39
N SER A 51 0.62 4.52 8.50
CA SER A 51 0.22 4.04 9.83
C SER A 51 -0.99 4.84 10.31
N TYR A 52 -2.10 4.18 10.61
CA TYR A 52 -3.29 4.87 11.11
C TYR A 52 -3.04 5.41 12.51
N MET A 53 -3.32 6.70 12.73
CA MET A 53 -2.97 7.39 13.99
C MET A 53 -3.84 6.94 15.17
N ASP A 54 -5.15 6.84 14.94
CA ASP A 54 -6.13 6.68 16.02
C ASP A 54 -6.60 5.21 16.15
N ASN A 55 -5.68 4.27 16.29
CA ASN A 55 -5.98 2.83 16.39
C ASN A 55 -7.00 2.52 17.51
N HIS A 56 -7.04 3.30 18.59
CA HIS A 56 -8.02 3.17 19.67
C HIS A 56 -9.48 3.43 19.25
N LEU A 57 -9.70 4.05 18.09
CA LEU A 57 -11.03 4.23 17.49
C LEU A 57 -11.48 3.00 16.68
N LEU A 58 -10.57 2.08 16.35
CA LEU A 58 -10.83 0.86 15.58
C LEU A 58 -11.44 -0.25 16.47
N LYS A 59 -12.72 -0.10 16.79
CA LYS A 59 -13.42 -0.99 17.74
C LYS A 59 -13.79 -2.35 17.16
N GLN A 60 -14.14 -2.43 15.88
CA GLN A 60 -14.59 -3.67 15.24
C GLN A 60 -13.89 -3.80 13.90
N THR A 61 -13.25 -4.94 13.64
CA THR A 61 -12.42 -5.14 12.44
C THR A 61 -13.26 -5.00 11.15
N PHE A 62 -14.51 -5.45 11.16
CA PHE A 62 -15.41 -5.27 10.02
C PHE A 62 -15.75 -3.79 9.75
N MET A 63 -15.81 -2.95 10.80
CA MET A 63 -15.99 -1.50 10.63
C MET A 63 -14.73 -0.86 10.04
N THR A 64 -13.55 -1.32 10.45
CA THR A 64 -12.27 -0.91 9.87
C THR A 64 -12.21 -1.26 8.38
N CYS A 65 -12.70 -2.45 7.98
CA CYS A 65 -12.86 -2.81 6.58
C CYS A 65 -13.77 -1.86 5.80
N ASN A 66 -14.88 -1.43 6.40
CA ASN A 66 -15.77 -0.44 5.77
C ASN A 66 -15.10 0.93 5.63
N LEU A 67 -14.29 1.34 6.62
CA LEU A 67 -13.48 2.56 6.56
C LEU A 67 -12.50 2.51 5.38
N ILE A 68 -11.76 1.41 5.22
CA ILE A 68 -10.80 1.21 4.12
C ILE A 68 -11.52 1.25 2.77
N ASN A 69 -12.65 0.55 2.64
CA ASN A 69 -13.43 0.55 1.39
C ASN A 69 -13.96 1.95 1.04
N GLY A 70 -14.37 2.73 2.05
CA GLY A 70 -14.75 4.13 1.87
C GLY A 70 -13.58 4.97 1.34
N LEU A 71 -12.39 4.81 1.91
CA LEU A 71 -11.18 5.47 1.44
C LEU A 71 -10.89 5.12 -0.03
N PHE A 72 -10.99 3.85 -0.41
CA PHE A 72 -10.72 3.41 -1.79
C PHE A 72 -11.68 4.08 -2.79
N GLN A 73 -12.96 4.18 -2.46
CA GLN A 73 -13.95 4.85 -3.31
C GLN A 73 -13.64 6.34 -3.51
N ARG A 74 -13.16 7.01 -2.47
CA ARG A 74 -12.76 8.44 -2.52
C ARG A 74 -11.44 8.65 -3.27
N SER A 75 -10.58 7.65 -3.28
CA SER A 75 -9.26 7.68 -3.92
C SER A 75 -9.25 7.18 -5.37
N GLU A 76 -10.40 7.01 -6.03
CA GLU A 76 -10.48 6.41 -7.39
C GLU A 76 -9.59 7.13 -8.42
N ARG A 77 -9.43 8.47 -8.32
CA ARG A 77 -8.51 9.21 -9.21
C ARG A 77 -7.04 8.84 -9.03
N ALA A 78 -6.64 8.40 -7.84
CA ALA A 78 -5.28 7.98 -7.53
C ALA A 78 -4.98 6.58 -8.09
N ARG A 79 -6.01 5.81 -8.43
CA ARG A 79 -5.88 4.44 -8.93
C ARG A 79 -4.99 4.34 -10.16
N LYS A 80 -4.99 5.33 -11.04
CA LYS A 80 -4.10 5.36 -12.22
C LYS A 80 -2.60 5.43 -11.83
N TYR A 81 -2.28 5.98 -10.66
CA TYR A 81 -0.92 6.35 -10.27
C TYR A 81 -0.42 5.62 -9.02
N ALA A 82 -1.28 4.86 -8.35
CA ALA A 82 -0.97 4.20 -7.11
C ALA A 82 -1.51 2.77 -7.03
N PHE A 83 -0.79 1.96 -6.28
CA PHE A 83 -1.21 0.66 -5.75
C PHE A 83 -1.04 0.70 -4.24
N GLY A 84 -1.94 0.08 -3.49
CA GLY A 84 -1.86 -0.01 -2.04
C GLY A 84 -2.25 -1.37 -1.52
N SER A 85 -1.58 -1.82 -0.46
CA SER A 85 -1.94 -3.01 0.29
C SER A 85 -2.14 -2.63 1.75
N PHE A 86 -3.37 -2.78 2.23
CA PHE A 86 -3.83 -2.44 3.57
C PHE A 86 -3.98 -3.71 4.37
N VAL A 87 -3.56 -3.67 5.64
CA VAL A 87 -3.66 -4.80 6.56
C VAL A 87 -4.17 -4.31 7.91
N ILE A 88 -5.19 -5.00 8.39
CA ILE A 88 -5.69 -4.91 9.75
C ILE A 88 -4.99 -6.01 10.55
N PHE A 89 -4.41 -5.63 11.68
CA PHE A 89 -3.80 -6.55 12.64
C PHE A 89 -4.60 -6.58 13.94
N GLY A 90 -4.50 -7.68 14.68
CA GLY A 90 -5.13 -7.85 15.98
C GLY A 90 -6.58 -8.32 15.89
N GLU A 91 -7.39 -7.87 16.84
CA GLU A 91 -8.78 -8.28 17.01
C GLU A 91 -9.67 -7.10 17.42
N ASP A 92 -10.98 -7.35 17.58
CA ASP A 92 -11.92 -6.31 17.99
C ASP A 92 -11.48 -5.61 19.29
N ASN A 93 -11.55 -4.28 19.29
CA ASN A 93 -11.11 -3.37 20.35
C ASN A 93 -9.58 -3.29 20.57
N ASP A 94 -8.79 -4.10 19.89
CA ASP A 94 -7.33 -4.06 19.95
C ASP A 94 -6.72 -4.27 18.55
N SER A 95 -7.22 -3.51 17.57
CA SER A 95 -6.75 -3.59 16.19
C SER A 95 -5.83 -2.43 15.80
N GLU A 96 -4.95 -2.70 14.83
CA GLU A 96 -4.07 -1.71 14.23
C GLU A 96 -4.24 -1.74 12.72
N LEU A 97 -4.14 -0.57 12.08
CA LEU A 97 -4.24 -0.45 10.63
C LEU A 97 -2.97 0.13 10.04
N PHE A 98 -2.36 -0.63 9.13
CA PHE A 98 -1.24 -0.20 8.34
C PHE A 98 -1.48 -0.44 6.85
N ALA A 99 -0.76 0.28 6.02
CA ALA A 99 -0.72 0.01 4.59
C ALA A 99 0.65 0.31 4.00
N ILE A 100 0.98 -0.38 2.91
CA ILE A 100 2.00 0.10 1.97
C ILE A 100 1.33 0.74 0.76
N TYR A 101 1.96 1.77 0.24
CA TYR A 101 1.62 2.38 -1.04
C TYR A 101 2.83 2.36 -1.96
N LEU A 102 2.61 1.97 -3.20
CA LEU A 102 3.48 2.24 -4.34
C LEU A 102 2.85 3.38 -5.13
N VAL A 103 3.53 4.53 -5.19
CA VAL A 103 3.02 5.72 -5.87
C VAL A 103 3.96 6.19 -6.97
N ARG A 104 3.40 6.72 -8.05
CA ARG A 104 4.16 7.33 -9.13
C ARG A 104 4.85 8.61 -8.63
N GLY A 105 6.15 8.73 -8.91
CA GLY A 105 6.96 9.86 -8.47
C GLY A 105 7.55 9.66 -7.07
N GLN A 106 8.16 10.70 -6.55
CA GLN A 106 8.95 10.66 -5.31
C GLN A 106 8.26 11.32 -4.11
N GLU A 107 7.05 11.85 -4.31
CA GLU A 107 6.21 12.51 -3.33
C GLU A 107 4.81 11.87 -3.35
N ILE A 108 4.03 12.08 -2.28
CA ILE A 108 2.65 11.63 -2.26
C ILE A 108 1.83 12.49 -3.23
N PRO A 109 1.13 11.87 -4.20
CA PRO A 109 0.36 12.63 -5.18
C PRO A 109 -0.89 13.27 -4.57
N PHE A 110 -1.27 14.44 -5.08
CA PHE A 110 -2.49 15.16 -4.68
C PHE A 110 -3.74 14.27 -4.83
N GLU A 111 -3.74 13.42 -5.85
CA GLU A 111 -4.82 12.48 -6.14
C GLU A 111 -5.13 11.58 -4.95
N LEU A 112 -4.09 11.24 -4.17
CA LEU A 112 -4.15 10.41 -2.98
C LEU A 112 -4.35 11.26 -1.72
N SER A 113 -3.64 12.39 -1.59
CA SER A 113 -3.67 13.22 -0.38
C SER A 113 -4.96 14.00 -0.18
N ASP A 114 -5.70 14.31 -1.24
CA ASP A 114 -6.99 15.03 -1.17
C ASP A 114 -8.16 14.09 -0.83
N ALA A 115 -7.90 12.83 -0.49
CA ALA A 115 -8.91 11.97 0.12
C ALA A 115 -9.09 12.37 1.62
N PRO A 116 -10.32 12.66 2.09
CA PRO A 116 -10.57 13.20 3.43
C PRO A 116 -9.95 12.44 4.61
N ASP A 117 -9.83 11.11 4.50
CA ASP A 117 -9.31 10.27 5.60
C ASP A 117 -7.80 10.01 5.48
N PHE A 118 -7.16 10.52 4.44
CA PHE A 118 -5.73 10.31 4.22
C PHE A 118 -4.88 11.04 5.26
N GLU A 119 -5.38 12.15 5.81
CA GLU A 119 -4.78 12.88 6.93
C GLU A 119 -4.75 12.06 8.23
N SER A 120 -5.57 11.00 8.36
CA SER A 120 -5.55 10.10 9.52
C SER A 120 -4.38 9.12 9.52
N TYR A 121 -3.52 9.16 8.50
CA TYR A 121 -2.35 8.30 8.38
C TYR A 121 -1.05 9.09 8.50
N VAL A 122 -0.11 8.57 9.28
CA VAL A 122 1.29 9.00 9.24
C VAL A 122 1.97 8.28 8.08
N LEU A 123 2.59 9.05 7.19
CA LEU A 123 3.27 8.52 6.01
C LEU A 123 4.78 8.59 6.19
N LYS A 124 5.42 7.46 5.95
CA LYS A 124 6.87 7.34 5.94
C LYS A 124 7.31 6.76 4.60
N LYS A 125 8.10 7.54 3.85
CA LYS A 125 8.76 7.02 2.66
C LYS A 125 9.75 5.92 3.07
N LEU A 126 9.72 4.80 2.37
CA LEU A 126 10.58 3.66 2.66
C LEU A 126 11.87 3.76 1.84
N GLU A 127 13.00 3.62 2.53
CA GLU A 127 14.29 3.35 1.91
C GLU A 127 14.50 1.85 1.84
N ILE A 128 14.91 1.36 0.68
CA ILE A 128 14.96 -0.08 0.42
C ILE A 128 16.24 -0.70 1.01
N ASN A 129 16.03 -1.56 2.00
CA ASN A 129 17.00 -2.41 2.68
C ASN A 129 16.36 -3.77 2.98
N ASP A 130 17.06 -4.70 3.61
CA ASP A 130 16.54 -6.05 3.83
C ASP A 130 15.27 -6.08 4.70
N GLU A 131 15.20 -5.24 5.73
CA GLU A 131 14.04 -5.14 6.62
C GLU A 131 12.80 -4.59 5.91
N THR A 132 12.95 -3.49 5.18
CA THR A 132 11.84 -2.86 4.45
C THR A 132 11.41 -3.68 3.24
N LYS A 133 12.33 -4.40 2.58
CA LYS A 133 11.97 -5.40 1.57
C LYS A 133 11.10 -6.49 2.19
N ALA A 134 11.50 -7.01 3.35
CA ALA A 134 10.72 -8.05 4.04
C ALA A 134 9.33 -7.55 4.46
N LEU A 135 9.24 -6.29 4.89
CA LEU A 135 7.98 -5.64 5.18
C LEU A 135 7.10 -5.52 3.94
N VAL A 136 7.64 -5.00 2.83
CA VAL A 136 6.90 -4.85 1.57
C VAL A 136 6.41 -6.20 1.08
N ASN A 137 7.26 -7.23 1.12
CA ASN A 137 6.87 -8.59 0.77
C ASN A 137 5.69 -9.07 1.60
N ALA A 138 5.76 -8.94 2.93
CA ALA A 138 4.68 -9.35 3.83
C ALA A 138 3.37 -8.63 3.52
N PHE A 139 3.40 -7.34 3.20
CA PHE A 139 2.21 -6.62 2.76
C PHE A 139 1.68 -7.10 1.40
N LEU A 140 2.55 -7.52 0.48
CA LEU A 140 2.11 -8.04 -0.82
C LEU A 140 1.53 -9.46 -0.71
N THR A 141 1.98 -10.26 0.25
CA THR A 141 1.50 -11.64 0.44
C THR A 141 0.39 -11.76 1.49
N TRP A 142 0.31 -10.79 2.39
CA TRP A 142 -0.44 -10.88 3.66
C TRP A 142 -0.03 -12.06 4.55
N ASP A 143 1.21 -12.53 4.39
CA ASP A 143 1.71 -13.72 5.05
C ASP A 143 3.17 -13.51 5.45
N ASP A 144 3.43 -13.48 6.76
CA ASP A 144 4.76 -13.36 7.37
C ASP A 144 5.40 -14.73 7.68
N SER A 145 4.75 -15.84 7.32
CA SER A 145 5.34 -17.18 7.38
C SER A 145 6.16 -17.52 6.13
N ILE A 146 5.99 -16.77 5.04
CA ILE A 146 6.77 -16.90 3.82
C ILE A 146 8.19 -16.35 4.06
N GLU A 147 9.21 -17.09 3.61
CA GLU A 147 10.60 -16.65 3.73
C GLU A 147 10.81 -15.27 3.10
N GLY A 148 11.45 -14.37 3.86
CA GLY A 148 11.66 -13.00 3.44
C GLY A 148 10.42 -12.11 3.51
N CYS A 149 9.38 -12.51 4.26
CA CYS A 149 8.25 -11.68 4.65
C CYS A 149 8.29 -11.45 6.17
N SER A 150 8.12 -10.21 6.64
CA SER A 150 7.97 -9.94 8.07
C SER A 150 7.24 -8.64 8.38
N PHE A 151 6.30 -8.68 9.33
CA PHE A 151 5.66 -7.49 9.91
C PHE A 151 6.30 -7.01 11.22
N ALA A 152 7.35 -7.69 11.70
CA ALA A 152 7.92 -7.47 13.03
C ALA A 152 8.49 -6.06 13.25
N SER A 153 8.77 -5.32 12.18
CA SER A 153 9.26 -3.94 12.25
C SER A 153 8.16 -2.91 12.54
N ILE A 154 6.88 -3.27 12.42
CA ILE A 154 5.75 -2.36 12.60
C ILE A 154 4.75 -2.80 13.66
N THR A 155 4.59 -4.11 13.90
CA THR A 155 3.65 -4.63 14.90
C THR A 155 4.04 -6.04 15.33
N ASN A 156 3.58 -6.44 16.52
CA ASN A 156 3.62 -7.82 17.01
C ASN A 156 2.23 -8.49 16.99
N LYS A 157 1.21 -7.77 16.51
CA LYS A 157 -0.16 -8.29 16.41
C LYS A 157 -0.28 -9.19 15.19
N LYS A 158 -1.16 -10.19 15.31
CA LYS A 158 -1.40 -11.15 14.23
C LYS A 158 -2.15 -10.49 13.08
N PHE A 159 -1.87 -10.92 11.85
CA PHE A 159 -2.69 -10.58 10.69
C PHE A 159 -4.16 -10.94 10.95
N ASN A 160 -5.07 -10.04 10.57
CA ASN A 160 -6.51 -10.25 10.64
C ASN A 160 -7.15 -10.26 9.24
N GLU A 161 -7.07 -9.14 8.54
CA GLU A 161 -7.68 -8.99 7.21
C GLU A 161 -6.86 -8.03 6.33
N GLY A 162 -6.84 -8.32 5.02
CA GLY A 162 -6.14 -7.52 4.01
C GLY A 162 -7.09 -6.91 2.97
N LYS A 163 -6.75 -5.73 2.45
CA LYS A 163 -7.46 -5.05 1.35
C LYS A 163 -6.48 -4.45 0.36
N ILE A 164 -6.76 -4.60 -0.94
CA ILE A 164 -5.91 -4.05 -2.01
C ILE A 164 -6.58 -2.86 -2.68
N PHE A 165 -5.85 -1.76 -2.75
CA PHE A 165 -6.14 -0.62 -3.63
C PHE A 165 -5.39 -0.82 -4.95
N LYS A 166 -6.12 -1.21 -6.00
CA LYS A 166 -5.56 -1.41 -7.35
C LYS A 166 -6.56 -0.98 -8.38
#